data_AF-A0A9X5X7Q7-F1
#
_entry.id   AF-A0A9X5X7Q7-F1
#
_cell.length_a   1.000
_cell.length_b   1.000
_cell.length_c   1.000
_cell.angle_alpha   90.00
_cell.angle_beta   90.00
_cell.angle_gamma   90.00
#
_symmetry.space_group_name_H-M   'P 1'
#
loop_
_entity.id
_entity.type
_entity.pdbx_description
1 polymer ?
#
loop_
_entity_poly.entity_id
_entity_poly.type
_entity_poly.pdbx_seq_one_letter_code
_entity_poly.pdbx_strand_id
1 'polypeptide(L)'
;MATLTLNGLKTPLHGHQDMAVDAIVTDFAEGATRVTTTMATGTGKTHVALHAVQETAPQGRALVLVPSQALLEQTAETWRREGRSGRYLGVCSPDEALSRSLAKTLTVVNTPERLAEAAADTDGPLNVFCTYQS
;
A
#
# COMPACT_ATOMS: atom_id res chain seq x y z
N MET A 1 15.17 18.94 -5.27
CA MET A 1 15.05 17.66 -4.54
C MET A 1 13.79 17.73 -3.71
N ALA A 2 12.90 16.73 -3.79
CA ALA A 2 11.78 16.67 -2.85
C ALA A 2 12.35 16.29 -1.47
N THR A 3 12.00 17.06 -0.44
CA THR A 3 12.33 16.74 0.95
C THR A 3 11.58 15.47 1.33
N LEU A 4 12.29 14.45 1.79
CA LEU A 4 11.68 13.23 2.33
C LEU A 4 11.38 13.44 3.82
N THR A 5 10.31 12.84 4.31
CA THR A 5 10.02 12.67 5.73
C THR A 5 11.07 11.76 6.36
N LEU A 6 11.11 11.73 7.70
CA LEU A 6 12.05 10.87 8.46
C LEU A 6 11.95 9.38 8.07
N ASN A 7 10.78 8.93 7.61
CA ASN A 7 10.53 7.56 7.17
C ASN A 7 10.66 7.33 5.65
N GLY A 8 11.18 8.32 4.92
CA GLY A 8 11.52 8.21 3.50
C GLY A 8 10.38 8.44 2.51
N LEU A 9 9.20 8.84 2.98
CA LEU A 9 8.05 9.21 2.14
C LEU A 9 8.06 10.70 1.81
N LYS A 10 7.32 11.14 0.80
CA LYS A 10 7.35 12.54 0.35
C LYS A 10 6.46 13.47 1.15
N THR A 11 5.26 13.02 1.52
CA THR A 11 4.26 13.89 2.15
C THR A 11 4.30 13.74 3.67
N PRO A 12 4.51 14.84 4.44
CA PRO A 12 4.35 14.81 5.89
C PRO A 12 2.87 14.64 6.27
N LEU A 13 2.63 13.97 7.39
CA LEU A 13 1.27 13.77 7.91
C LEU A 13 0.74 15.01 8.62
N HIS A 14 -0.57 15.22 8.52
CA HIS A 14 -1.27 16.17 9.40
C HIS A 14 -1.38 15.57 10.81
N GLY A 15 -1.55 16.40 11.84
CA GLY A 15 -1.56 15.93 13.23
C GLY A 15 -2.55 14.79 13.52
N HIS A 16 -3.75 14.78 12.91
CA HIS A 16 -4.71 13.68 13.06
C HIS A 16 -4.30 12.39 12.34
N GLN A 17 -3.52 12.50 11.27
CA GLN A 17 -2.97 11.34 10.55
C GLN A 17 -1.79 10.76 11.32
N ASP A 18 -0.93 11.63 11.88
CA ASP A 18 0.21 11.25 12.71
C ASP A 18 -0.23 10.48 13.95
N MET A 19 -1.19 11.03 14.70
CA MET A 19 -1.81 10.33 15.84
C MET A 19 -2.42 8.97 15.45
N ALA A 20 -3.00 8.86 14.25
CA ALA A 20 -3.56 7.59 13.78
C ALA A 20 -2.47 6.57 13.46
N VAL A 21 -1.36 6.99 12.85
CA VAL A 21 -0.21 6.12 12.57
C VAL A 21 0.46 5.68 13.87
N ASP A 22 0.71 6.60 14.80
CA ASP A 22 1.32 6.30 16.10
C ASP A 22 0.51 5.27 16.88
N ALA A 23 -0.82 5.42 16.90
CA ALA A 23 -1.71 4.44 17.54
C ALA A 23 -1.61 3.06 16.87
N ILE A 24 -1.62 3.00 15.54
CA ILE A 24 -1.49 1.73 14.79
C ILE A 24 -0.15 1.04 15.08
N VAL A 25 0.95 1.81 15.01
CA VAL A 25 2.31 1.29 15.20
C VAL A 25 2.51 0.83 16.64
N THR A 26 2.01 1.58 17.62
CA THR A 26 2.10 1.23 19.05
C THR A 26 1.34 -0.06 19.34
N ASP A 27 0.08 -0.16 18.94
CA ASP A 27 -0.72 -1.37 19.17
C ASP A 27 -0.05 -2.61 18.56
N PHE A 28 0.49 -2.48 17.35
CA PHE A 28 1.20 -3.57 16.68
C PHE A 28 2.50 -3.95 17.41
N ALA A 29 3.27 -2.96 17.87
CA ALA A 29 4.50 -3.18 18.64
C ALA A 29 4.24 -3.84 20.01
N GLU A 30 3.07 -3.61 20.62
CA GLU A 30 2.61 -4.26 21.84
C GLU A 30 2.06 -5.68 21.60
N GLY A 31 2.05 -6.16 20.36
CA GLY A 31 1.70 -7.53 19.99
C GLY A 31 0.26 -7.71 19.51
N ALA A 32 -0.48 -6.62 19.25
CA ALA A 32 -1.79 -6.74 18.63
C ALA A 32 -1.68 -7.35 17.23
N THR A 33 -2.40 -8.45 16.99
CA THR A 33 -2.44 -9.11 15.68
C THR A 33 -3.44 -8.46 14.71
N ARG A 34 -4.29 -7.56 15.22
CA ARG A 34 -5.29 -6.80 14.45
C ARG A 34 -5.52 -5.44 15.10
N VAL A 35 -5.44 -4.39 14.30
CA VAL A 35 -5.75 -3.01 14.68
C VAL A 35 -6.84 -2.46 13.75
N THR A 36 -7.74 -1.63 14.29
CA THR A 36 -8.80 -0.98 13.51
C THR A 36 -8.74 0.52 13.68
N THR A 37 -8.67 1.25 12.56
CA THR A 37 -8.67 2.72 12.55
C THR A 37 -9.86 3.22 11.76
N THR A 38 -10.70 4.04 12.39
CA THR A 38 -11.88 4.65 11.76
C THR A 38 -11.58 6.09 11.39
N MET A 39 -11.78 6.44 10.12
CA MET A 39 -11.52 7.79 9.62
C MET A 39 -12.59 8.22 8.60
N ALA A 40 -13.00 9.48 8.66
CA ALA A 40 -13.92 10.08 7.70
C ALA A 40 -13.38 10.01 6.25
N THR A 41 -14.27 10.15 5.26
CA THR A 41 -13.86 10.27 3.85
C THR A 41 -13.06 11.56 3.65
N GLY A 42 -12.08 11.54 2.74
CA GLY A 42 -11.23 12.71 2.46
C GLY A 42 -10.11 13.01 3.48
N THR A 43 -10.07 12.37 4.65
CA THR A 43 -9.06 12.68 5.70
C THR A 43 -7.69 12.01 5.49
N GLY A 44 -7.49 11.31 4.36
CA GLY A 44 -6.20 10.73 3.97
C GLY A 44 -5.92 9.33 4.48
N LYS A 45 -6.94 8.45 4.58
CA LYS A 45 -6.78 7.02 4.93
C LYS A 45 -5.65 6.32 4.18
N THR A 46 -5.51 6.59 2.88
CA THR A 46 -4.47 5.99 2.03
C THR A 46 -3.05 6.39 2.47
N HIS A 47 -2.87 7.63 2.96
CA HIS A 47 -1.59 8.09 3.49
C HIS A 47 -1.31 7.49 4.87
N VAL A 48 -2.32 7.42 5.75
CA VAL A 48 -2.17 6.75 7.06
C VAL A 48 -1.78 5.28 6.89
N ALA A 49 -2.46 4.55 6.00
CA ALA A 49 -2.11 3.15 5.71
C ALA A 49 -0.68 3.00 5.18
N LEU A 50 -0.26 3.89 4.28
CA LEU A 50 1.10 3.87 3.73
C LEU A 50 2.16 4.12 4.80
N HIS A 51 1.99 5.15 5.63
CA HIS A 51 2.93 5.47 6.69
C HIS A 51 2.98 4.36 7.74
N ALA A 52 1.84 3.79 8.14
CA ALA A 52 1.81 2.65 9.05
C ALA A 52 2.58 1.44 8.50
N VAL A 53 2.45 1.12 7.20
CA VAL A 53 3.23 0.05 6.55
C VAL A 53 4.71 0.40 6.47
N GLN A 54 5.06 1.66 6.24
CA GLN A 54 6.45 2.10 6.17
C GLN A 54 7.15 1.98 7.54
N GLU A 55 6.45 2.21 8.65
CA GLU A 55 6.99 2.03 10.00
C GLU A 55 7.04 0.55 10.43
N THR A 56 5.98 -0.22 10.16
CA THR A 56 5.86 -1.60 10.66
C THR A 56 6.53 -2.64 9.76
N ALA A 57 6.60 -2.39 8.45
CA ALA A 57 7.12 -3.31 7.45
C ALA A 57 7.93 -2.58 6.35
N PRO A 58 8.97 -1.79 6.71
CA PRO A 58 9.73 -0.99 5.74
C PRO A 58 10.36 -1.83 4.63
N GLN A 59 10.78 -3.06 4.92
CA GLN A 59 11.31 -4.02 3.94
C GLN A 59 10.38 -5.22 3.71
N GLY A 60 9.17 -5.16 4.29
CA GLY A 60 8.24 -6.28 4.32
C GLY A 60 7.21 -6.25 3.18
N ARG A 61 6.19 -7.09 3.35
CA ARG A 61 5.12 -7.31 2.36
C ARG A 61 3.84 -6.66 2.85
N ALA A 62 3.14 -5.96 1.97
CA ALA A 62 1.84 -5.35 2.23
C ALA A 62 0.79 -5.86 1.24
N LEU A 63 -0.38 -6.25 1.76
CA LEU A 63 -1.56 -6.58 0.98
C LEU A 63 -2.64 -5.52 1.26
N VAL A 64 -3.07 -4.82 0.22
CA VAL A 64 -4.13 -3.82 0.29
C VAL A 64 -5.35 -4.36 -0.45
N LEU A 65 -6.44 -4.57 0.29
CA LEU A 65 -7.71 -5.04 -0.28
C LEU A 65 -8.68 -3.88 -0.47
N VAL A 66 -9.28 -3.79 -1.66
CA VAL A 66 -10.19 -2.71 -2.07
C VAL A 66 -11.38 -3.26 -2.85
N PRO A 67 -12.52 -2.53 -2.96
CA PRO A 67 -13.71 -3.06 -3.60
C PRO A 67 -13.76 -2.91 -5.12
N SER A 68 -12.81 -2.20 -5.74
CA SER A 68 -12.81 -1.97 -7.19
C SER A 68 -11.41 -1.75 -7.75
N GLN A 69 -11.25 -2.00 -9.06
CA GLN A 69 -10.01 -1.74 -9.79
C GLN A 69 -9.65 -0.24 -9.76
N ALA A 70 -10.62 0.66 -9.86
CA ALA A 70 -10.35 2.10 -9.78
C ALA A 70 -9.69 2.50 -8.45
N LEU A 71 -10.15 1.95 -7.32
CA LEU A 71 -9.55 2.21 -6.01
C LEU A 71 -8.19 1.52 -5.84
N LEU A 72 -8.00 0.37 -6.48
CA LEU A 72 -6.71 -0.33 -6.55
C LEU A 72 -5.68 0.58 -7.21
N GLU A 73 -5.99 1.08 -8.40
CA GLU A 73 -5.12 1.97 -9.17
C GLU A 73 -4.86 3.28 -8.42
N GLN A 74 -5.89 3.92 -7.86
CA GLN A 74 -5.73 5.13 -7.06
C GLN A 74 -4.77 4.92 -5.88
N THR A 75 -4.89 3.78 -5.20
CA THR A 75 -4.08 3.47 -4.02
C THR A 75 -2.64 3.18 -4.40
N ALA A 76 -2.42 2.33 -5.42
CA ALA A 76 -1.10 2.00 -5.93
C ALA A 76 -0.35 3.24 -6.47
N GLU A 77 -1.04 4.10 -7.23
CA GLU A 77 -0.48 5.34 -7.76
C GLU A 77 -0.11 6.31 -6.63
N THR A 78 -0.95 6.40 -5.59
CA THR A 78 -0.63 7.20 -4.40
C THR A 78 0.65 6.69 -3.74
N TRP A 79 0.73 5.39 -3.43
CA TRP A 79 1.92 4.82 -2.79
C TRP A 79 3.19 5.01 -3.62
N ARG A 80 3.11 4.80 -4.93
CA ARG A 80 4.21 5.02 -5.88
C ARG A 80 4.65 6.49 -5.88
N ARG A 81 3.69 7.42 -5.93
CA ARG A 81 3.97 8.86 -5.94
C ARG A 81 4.60 9.31 -4.63
N GLU A 82 4.18 8.77 -3.50
CA GLU A 82 4.74 9.04 -2.17
C GLU A 82 6.13 8.44 -1.94
N GLY A 83 6.60 7.53 -2.80
CA GLY A 83 7.96 7.03 -2.78
C GLY A 83 8.16 5.68 -2.10
N ARG A 84 7.08 4.93 -1.84
CA ARG A 84 7.21 3.54 -1.39
C ARG A 84 7.95 2.73 -2.46
N SER A 85 9.02 2.05 -2.05
CA SER A 85 9.86 1.25 -2.93
C SER A 85 9.35 -0.18 -3.07
N GLY A 86 10.05 -0.96 -3.90
CA GLY A 86 9.80 -2.38 -4.09
C GLY A 86 8.84 -2.70 -5.22
N ARG A 87 8.44 -3.97 -5.29
CA ARG A 87 7.62 -4.50 -6.39
C ARG A 87 6.14 -4.17 -6.16
N TYR A 88 5.43 -3.83 -7.23
CA TYR A 88 3.99 -3.54 -7.22
C TYR A 88 3.24 -4.60 -8.03
N LEU A 89 2.33 -5.32 -7.38
CA LEU A 89 1.47 -6.32 -8.01
C LEU A 89 -0.01 -5.91 -7.89
N GLY A 90 -0.77 -6.12 -8.95
CA GLY A 90 -2.22 -6.01 -8.97
C GLY A 90 -2.88 -7.37 -9.09
N VAL A 91 -3.94 -7.63 -8.34
CA VAL A 91 -4.79 -8.81 -8.48
C VAL A 91 -6.23 -8.33 -8.62
N CYS A 92 -6.75 -8.36 -9.85
CA CYS A 92 -8.09 -7.89 -10.16
C CYS A 92 -8.63 -8.59 -11.40
N SER A 93 -9.96 -8.58 -11.56
CA SER A 93 -10.60 -9.11 -12.76
C SER A 93 -10.09 -8.37 -14.02
N PRO A 94 -9.96 -9.07 -15.16
CA PRO A 94 -9.34 -8.52 -16.37
C PRO A 94 -10.22 -7.54 -17.17
N ASP A 95 -11.27 -6.97 -16.56
CA ASP A 95 -12.28 -6.21 -17.31
C ASP A 95 -11.76 -4.89 -17.86
N GLU A 96 -10.73 -4.27 -17.24
CA GLU A 96 -10.21 -2.98 -17.68
C GLU A 96 -8.68 -2.94 -17.74
N ALA A 97 -8.14 -2.30 -18.78
CA ALA A 97 -6.72 -2.03 -18.89
C ALA A 97 -6.29 -1.00 -17.82
N LEU A 98 -5.14 -1.24 -17.18
CA LEU A 98 -4.57 -0.32 -16.21
C LEU A 98 -4.37 1.09 -16.79
N SER A 99 -4.49 2.10 -15.92
CA SER A 99 -4.06 3.46 -16.24
C SER A 99 -2.60 3.52 -16.73
N ARG A 100 -2.35 4.45 -17.67
CA ARG A 100 -1.02 4.63 -18.29
C ARG A 100 0.10 4.91 -17.29
N SER A 101 -0.21 5.54 -16.14
CA SER A 101 0.78 5.85 -15.11
C SER A 101 1.29 4.60 -14.38
N LEU A 102 0.44 3.57 -14.27
CA LEU A 102 0.76 2.32 -13.59
C LEU A 102 1.23 1.22 -14.54
N ALA A 103 0.94 1.30 -15.83
CA ALA A 103 1.26 0.27 -16.83
C ALA A 103 2.73 -0.18 -16.85
N LYS A 104 3.68 0.65 -16.39
CA LYS A 104 5.12 0.31 -16.31
C LYS A 104 5.61 -0.08 -14.91
N THR A 105 4.77 0.09 -13.89
CA THR A 105 5.14 -0.09 -12.47
C THR A 105 4.40 -1.26 -11.84
N LEU A 106 3.10 -1.36 -12.08
CA LEU A 106 2.23 -2.36 -11.48
C LEU A 106 2.04 -3.53 -12.45
N THR A 107 2.43 -4.72 -12.02
CA THR A 107 2.25 -5.95 -12.80
C THR A 107 0.96 -6.64 -12.35
N VAL A 108 0.00 -6.82 -13.27
CA VAL A 108 -1.22 -7.59 -12.96
C VAL A 108 -0.92 -9.08 -13.01
N VAL A 109 -1.34 -9.82 -11.98
CA VAL A 109 -1.25 -11.28 -11.88
C VAL A 109 -2.65 -11.85 -11.62
N ASN A 110 -3.04 -12.86 -12.40
CA ASN A 110 -4.42 -13.40 -12.43
C ASN A 110 -4.50 -14.88 -12.03
N THR A 111 -3.44 -15.41 -11.42
CA THR A 111 -3.34 -16.81 -11.02
C THR A 111 -2.54 -16.90 -9.71
N PRO A 112 -2.92 -17.77 -8.76
CA PRO A 112 -2.19 -17.96 -7.51
C PRO A 112 -0.72 -18.32 -7.71
N GLU A 113 -0.39 -19.13 -8.72
CA GLU A 113 0.97 -19.61 -8.98
C GLU A 113 1.90 -18.45 -9.35
N ARG A 114 1.45 -17.58 -10.26
CA ARG A 114 2.23 -16.39 -10.66
C ARG A 114 2.35 -15.37 -9.55
N LEU A 115 1.35 -15.26 -8.67
CA LEU A 115 1.45 -14.41 -7.47
C LEU A 115 2.50 -14.98 -6.50
N ALA A 116 2.49 -16.29 -6.26
CA ALA A 116 3.45 -16.96 -5.40
C ALA A 116 4.88 -16.87 -5.94
N GLU A 117 5.08 -17.12 -7.23
CA GLU A 117 6.36 -16.96 -7.93
C GLU A 117 6.87 -15.52 -7.83
N ALA A 118 6.03 -14.53 -8.20
CA ALA A 118 6.41 -13.13 -8.11
C ALA A 118 6.75 -12.70 -6.67
N ALA A 119 6.06 -13.23 -5.66
CA ALA A 119 6.34 -12.95 -4.26
C ALA A 119 7.63 -13.62 -3.76
N ALA A 120 7.93 -14.83 -4.23
CA ALA A 120 9.16 -15.55 -3.91
C ALA A 120 10.39 -14.88 -4.54
N ASP A 121 10.25 -14.37 -5.76
CA ASP A 121 11.31 -13.69 -6.52
C ASP A 121 11.52 -12.22 -6.12
N THR A 122 10.77 -11.70 -5.15
CA THR A 122 10.91 -10.31 -4.72
C THR A 122 11.88 -10.19 -3.57
N ASP A 123 13.04 -9.59 -3.85
CA ASP A 123 13.95 -9.06 -2.85
C ASP A 123 13.48 -7.67 -2.38
N GLY A 124 13.31 -7.51 -1.06
CA GLY A 124 12.85 -6.25 -0.46
C GLY A 124 11.32 -6.08 -0.44
N PRO A 125 10.83 -4.83 -0.43
CA PRO A 125 9.40 -4.57 -0.24
C PRO A 125 8.52 -5.15 -1.35
N LEU A 126 7.38 -5.71 -0.96
CA LEU A 126 6.35 -6.17 -1.90
C LEU A 126 5.03 -5.49 -1.57
N ASN A 127 4.41 -4.85 -2.55
CA ASN A 127 3.13 -4.16 -2.41
C ASN A 127 2.11 -4.84 -3.34
N VAL A 128 1.17 -5.58 -2.77
CA VAL A 128 0.09 -6.26 -3.50
C VAL A 128 -1.19 -5.49 -3.28
N PHE A 129 -1.82 -5.05 -4.36
CA PHE A 129 -3.12 -4.41 -4.34
C PHE A 129 -4.14 -5.34 -5.00
N CYS A 130 -5.23 -5.64 -4.30
CA CYS A 130 -6.11 -6.73 -4.68
C CYS A 130 -7.58 -6.34 -4.49
N THR A 131 -8.44 -6.71 -5.44
CA THR A 131 -9.89 -6.55 -5.26
C THR A 131 -10.44 -7.66 -4.37
N TYR A 132 -11.47 -7.38 -3.56
CA TYR A 132 -12.06 -8.40 -2.67
C TYR A 132 -12.57 -9.66 -3.40
N GLN A 133 -12.95 -9.54 -4.67
CA GLN A 133 -13.53 -10.62 -5.47
C GLN A 133 -12.50 -11.55 -6.14
N SER A 134 -11.20 -11.25 -5.99
CA SER A 134 -10.11 -12.00 -6.62
C SER A 134 -9.71 -13.26 -5.87
#